data_AF-A0A6C0IXS5-F1
#
_entry.id   AF-A0A6C0IXS5-F1
#
_cell.length_a   1.000
_cell.length_b   1.000
_cell.length_c   1.000
_cell.angle_alpha   90.00
_cell.angle_beta   90.00
_cell.angle_gamma   90.00
#
_symmetry.space_group_name_H-M   'P 1'
#
loop_
_entity.id
_entity.type
_entity.pdbx_description
1 polymer ?
#
loop_
_entity_poly.entity_id
_entity_poly.type
_entity_poly.pdbx_seq_one_letter_code
_entity_poly.pdbx_strand_id
1 'polypeptide(L)'
;MTDKLSIQIDNISSNKNTNDTFIETNAFSIKRNKSTFLISTHNFLPIKNNIKFKDEKLKICINSKWNELLILKSENVITDLRLFKKLKLKIPNNGSYAFLKGDKVTIEDKVFANYAFLPNYPHLVYIKIKTNRPSQYLSGTPLSDNTDCLVGIVSFSDENYVYCLPSYYITKTFEKKNNILLPEIDDTITRVNRHYVKNNMIYNPYLGLNIPLSAYLLLEADRQTEVSVIRDNEDVNIFDINFIEYSDPTLIDNSRKLIVRNKYYELSTVSLHLLKKYNPDLSKKVFSQLNNFDNLRGVKFRIKNNEIILR
;
A
#
# COMPACT_ATOMS: atom_id res chain seq x y z
N MET A 1 -11.02 -24.42 0.42
CA MET A 1 -10.22 -23.95 1.57
C MET A 1 -10.53 -22.48 1.79
N THR A 2 -10.75 -22.04 3.03
CA THR A 2 -11.05 -20.64 3.35
C THR A 2 -9.76 -19.91 3.69
N ASP A 3 -9.26 -19.12 2.74
CA ASP A 3 -8.03 -18.31 2.91
C ASP A 3 -8.33 -16.94 3.54
N LYS A 4 -9.48 -16.81 4.21
CA LYS A 4 -10.00 -15.56 4.74
C LYS A 4 -9.44 -15.29 6.13
N LEU A 5 -8.95 -14.08 6.31
CA LEU A 5 -8.47 -13.50 7.55
C LEU A 5 -9.47 -12.45 8.03
N SER A 6 -9.84 -12.52 9.30
CA SER A 6 -10.67 -11.53 9.97
C SER A 6 -9.77 -10.58 10.78
N ILE A 7 -9.82 -9.29 10.46
CA ILE A 7 -9.04 -8.24 11.13
C ILE A 7 -10.00 -7.29 11.83
N GLN A 8 -9.88 -7.14 13.14
CA GLN A 8 -10.65 -6.13 13.88
C GLN A 8 -10.10 -4.73 13.61
N ILE A 9 -10.99 -3.75 13.44
CA ILE A 9 -10.63 -2.33 13.18
C ILE A 9 -11.30 -1.38 14.18
N ASP A 10 -10.75 -0.17 14.32
CA ASP A 10 -11.44 0.94 14.99
C ASP A 10 -12.65 1.42 14.15
N ASN A 11 -13.78 1.70 14.82
CA ASN A 11 -15.03 2.08 14.17
C ASN A 11 -15.21 3.61 14.19
N ILE A 12 -15.76 4.16 13.09
CA ILE A 12 -16.19 5.56 12.99
C ILE A 12 -17.52 5.79 13.71
N SER A 13 -18.40 4.79 13.81
CA SER A 13 -19.79 5.05 14.23
C SER A 13 -19.89 5.55 15.69
N SER A 14 -20.59 6.66 15.86
CA SER A 14 -20.83 7.34 17.14
C SER A 14 -21.91 6.67 18.01
N ASN A 15 -22.47 5.55 17.54
CA ASN A 15 -23.46 4.80 18.31
C ASN A 15 -22.74 3.94 19.36
N LYS A 16 -22.99 4.24 20.63
CA LYS A 16 -22.41 3.64 21.85
C LYS A 16 -22.58 2.12 22.00
N ASN A 17 -23.17 1.42 21.02
CA ASN A 17 -23.14 -0.04 20.96
C ASN A 17 -21.90 -0.46 20.19
N THR A 18 -20.79 -0.59 20.92
CA THR A 18 -19.48 -1.03 20.43
C THR A 18 -19.53 -2.51 20.04
N ASN A 19 -20.18 -2.83 18.92
CA ASN A 19 -19.96 -4.11 18.27
C ASN A 19 -18.58 -4.07 17.61
N ASP A 20 -17.76 -5.08 17.91
CA ASP A 20 -16.46 -5.25 17.27
C ASP A 20 -16.64 -5.27 15.76
N THR A 21 -15.97 -4.35 15.06
CA THR A 21 -16.05 -4.27 13.60
C THR A 21 -14.86 -4.99 12.99
N PHE A 22 -15.15 -5.88 12.04
CA PHE A 22 -14.15 -6.69 11.36
C PHE A 22 -14.13 -6.42 9.86
N ILE A 23 -12.96 -6.63 9.27
CA ILE A 23 -12.77 -6.65 7.82
C ILE A 23 -12.29 -8.04 7.42
N GLU A 24 -12.81 -8.55 6.31
CA GLU A 24 -12.29 -9.76 5.68
C GLU A 24 -11.25 -9.40 4.63
N THR A 25 -10.12 -10.07 4.68
CA THR A 25 -9.04 -10.02 3.69
C THR A 25 -8.55 -11.44 3.42
N ASN A 26 -7.81 -11.65 2.34
CA ASN A 26 -7.17 -12.93 2.06
C ASN A 26 -5.76 -12.96 2.68
N ALA A 27 -5.23 -14.15 2.92
CA ALA A 27 -3.84 -14.34 3.33
C ALA A 27 -3.20 -15.52 2.61
N PHE A 28 -1.87 -15.54 2.60
CA PHE A 28 -1.08 -16.70 2.17
C PHE A 28 0.21 -16.79 2.99
N SER A 29 0.89 -17.92 2.91
CA SER A 29 2.12 -18.17 3.66
C SER A 29 3.36 -18.00 2.79
N ILE A 30 4.44 -17.49 3.39
CA ILE A 30 5.79 -17.51 2.84
C ILE A 30 6.77 -18.05 3.89
N LYS A 31 7.88 -18.64 3.44
CA LYS A 31 9.00 -19.01 4.32
C LYS A 31 10.15 -18.03 4.17
N ARG A 32 10.65 -17.48 5.29
CA ARG A 32 11.85 -16.64 5.36
C ARG A 32 12.63 -16.98 6.63
N ASN A 33 13.94 -17.17 6.54
CA ASN A 33 14.81 -17.48 7.67
C ASN A 33 14.29 -18.62 8.57
N LYS A 34 13.89 -19.74 7.95
CA LYS A 34 13.29 -20.93 8.61
C LYS A 34 11.94 -20.70 9.33
N SER A 35 11.41 -19.47 9.30
CA SER A 35 10.09 -19.13 9.86
C SER A 35 9.04 -19.02 8.76
N THR A 36 7.81 -19.43 9.06
CA THR A 36 6.64 -19.19 8.21
C THR A 36 5.95 -17.90 8.66
N PHE A 37 5.66 -17.03 7.70
CA PHE A 37 4.92 -15.79 7.91
C PHE A 37 3.66 -15.81 7.06
N LEU A 38 2.58 -15.25 7.60
CA LEU A 38 1.35 -15.01 6.89
C LEU A 38 1.40 -13.59 6.33
N ILE A 39 1.08 -13.45 5.05
CA ILE A 39 1.10 -12.17 4.34
C ILE A 39 -0.32 -11.82 3.94
N SER A 40 -0.72 -10.59 4.24
CA SER A 40 -2.01 -10.02 3.87
C SER A 40 -1.86 -8.50 3.62
N THR A 41 -2.97 -7.81 3.42
CA THR A 41 -3.03 -6.35 3.35
C THR A 41 -3.97 -5.80 4.41
N HIS A 42 -3.66 -4.61 4.91
CA HIS A 42 -4.51 -3.89 5.87
C HIS A 42 -5.34 -2.77 5.23
N ASN A 43 -5.17 -2.52 3.91
CA ASN A 43 -5.91 -1.51 3.13
C ASN A 43 -5.94 -0.11 3.78
N PHE A 44 -4.85 0.26 4.44
CA PHE A 44 -4.71 1.52 5.19
C PHE A 44 -5.75 1.76 6.31
N LEU A 45 -6.40 0.71 6.81
CA LEU A 45 -7.38 0.78 7.91
C LEU A 45 -6.72 0.70 9.30
N PRO A 46 -7.37 1.21 10.36
CA PRO A 46 -6.83 1.18 11.72
C PRO A 46 -6.99 -0.22 12.31
N ILE A 47 -6.00 -1.07 12.12
CA ILE A 47 -6.04 -2.46 12.60
C ILE A 47 -5.78 -2.54 14.11
N LYS A 48 -6.57 -3.34 14.82
CA LYS A 48 -6.34 -3.72 16.21
C LYS A 48 -5.51 -5.01 16.27
N ASN A 49 -4.92 -5.29 17.44
CA ASN A 49 -4.14 -6.51 17.70
C ASN A 49 -4.99 -7.80 17.82
N ASN A 50 -6.23 -7.78 17.34
CA ASN A 50 -7.13 -8.93 17.30
C ASN A 50 -7.34 -9.33 15.85
N ILE A 51 -6.43 -10.17 15.37
CA ILE A 51 -6.41 -10.67 14.01
C ILE A 51 -6.55 -12.18 14.10
N LYS A 52 -7.51 -12.74 13.39
CA LYS A 52 -7.85 -14.16 13.47
C LYS A 52 -7.86 -14.80 12.10
N PHE A 53 -7.22 -15.95 11.99
CA PHE A 53 -7.41 -16.87 10.87
C PHE A 53 -8.13 -18.10 11.41
N LYS A 54 -9.40 -18.26 11.05
CA LYS A 54 -10.31 -19.21 11.74
C LYS A 54 -10.29 -18.93 13.25
N ASP A 55 -9.97 -19.92 14.07
CA ASP A 55 -9.90 -19.81 15.53
C ASP A 55 -8.51 -19.39 16.04
N GLU A 56 -7.50 -19.34 15.16
CA GLU A 56 -6.13 -19.00 15.53
C GLU A 56 -5.93 -17.48 15.60
N LYS A 57 -5.40 -17.01 16.73
CA LYS A 57 -5.02 -15.60 16.91
C LYS A 57 -3.63 -15.37 16.34
N LEU A 58 -3.51 -14.38 15.45
CA LEU A 58 -2.25 -14.01 14.81
C LEU A 58 -1.62 -12.80 15.49
N LYS A 59 -0.29 -12.84 15.59
CA LYS A 59 0.54 -11.70 16.03
C LYS A 59 0.97 -10.88 14.83
N ILE A 60 0.88 -9.55 14.95
CA ILE A 60 1.47 -8.62 13.98
C ILE A 60 2.98 -8.60 14.15
N CYS A 61 3.70 -8.99 13.10
CA CYS A 61 5.16 -8.82 13.02
C CYS A 61 5.51 -7.49 12.38
N ILE A 62 4.88 -7.15 11.26
CA ILE A 62 5.09 -5.90 10.55
C ILE A 62 3.74 -5.36 10.09
N ASN A 63 3.41 -4.14 10.53
CA ASN A 63 2.30 -3.35 10.03
C ASN A 63 2.89 -2.24 9.17
N SER A 64 3.09 -2.50 7.88
CA SER A 64 3.95 -1.68 7.02
C SER A 64 3.40 -0.27 6.85
N LYS A 65 4.13 0.80 7.15
CA LYS A 65 3.70 2.21 7.06
C LYS A 65 3.86 2.82 5.67
N TRP A 66 4.75 2.28 4.84
CA TRP A 66 5.10 2.84 3.53
C TRP A 66 4.49 2.05 2.35
N ASN A 67 3.79 0.96 2.67
CA ASN A 67 2.86 0.28 1.77
C ASN A 67 1.66 -0.23 2.60
N GLU A 68 0.87 -1.18 2.10
CA GLU A 68 -0.29 -1.73 2.82
C GLU A 68 -0.11 -3.17 3.32
N LEU A 69 1.09 -3.71 3.23
CA LEU A 69 1.38 -5.09 3.62
C LEU A 69 1.30 -5.27 5.13
N LEU A 70 0.70 -6.40 5.49
CA LEU A 70 0.56 -6.87 6.85
C LEU A 70 1.25 -8.23 6.96
N ILE A 71 2.31 -8.29 7.76
CA ILE A 71 3.08 -9.51 8.01
C ILE A 71 2.72 -10.01 9.40
N LEU A 72 2.21 -11.23 9.43
CA LEU A 72 1.66 -11.87 10.60
C LEU A 72 2.42 -13.16 10.91
N LYS A 73 2.34 -13.58 12.16
CA LYS A 73 2.84 -14.87 12.61
C LYS A 73 1.81 -15.55 13.50
N SER A 74 1.72 -16.86 13.32
CA SER A 74 0.93 -17.76 14.14
C SER A 74 1.85 -18.45 15.15
N GLU A 75 1.33 -18.75 16.34
CA GLU A 75 2.04 -19.61 17.29
C GLU A 75 1.88 -21.08 16.87
N ASN A 76 0.71 -21.43 16.33
CA ASN A 76 0.43 -22.75 15.78
C ASN A 76 0.78 -22.85 14.28
N VAL A 77 1.04 -24.08 13.82
CA VAL A 77 1.29 -24.35 12.39
C VAL A 77 -0.04 -24.26 11.63
N ILE A 78 -0.13 -23.35 10.66
CA ILE A 78 -1.29 -23.22 9.78
C ILE A 78 -1.00 -23.94 8.46
N THR A 79 -1.66 -25.06 8.23
CA THR A 79 -1.49 -25.90 7.01
C THR A 79 -2.41 -25.51 5.86
N ASP A 80 -3.50 -24.80 6.16
CA ASP A 80 -4.59 -24.57 5.21
C ASP A 80 -4.36 -23.38 4.27
N LEU A 81 -3.28 -22.63 4.48
CA LEU A 81 -2.89 -21.51 3.64
C LEU A 81 -1.89 -21.94 2.58
N ARG A 82 -2.10 -21.48 1.34
CA ARG A 82 -1.15 -21.69 0.25
C ARG A 82 0.22 -21.14 0.63
N LEU A 83 1.25 -21.99 0.52
CA LEU A 83 2.64 -21.64 0.80
C LEU A 83 3.38 -21.32 -0.50
N PHE A 84 3.82 -20.07 -0.67
CA PHE A 84 4.69 -19.68 -1.76
C PHE A 84 6.16 -19.83 -1.36
N LYS A 85 6.90 -20.67 -2.11
CA LYS A 85 8.33 -20.90 -1.90
C LYS A 85 9.21 -19.95 -2.70
N LYS A 86 8.68 -19.37 -3.78
CA LYS A 86 9.42 -18.51 -4.72
C LYS A 86 8.64 -17.21 -4.96
N LEU A 87 9.38 -16.11 -4.97
CA LEU A 87 8.89 -14.77 -5.31
C LEU A 87 9.43 -14.36 -6.67
N LYS A 88 8.55 -13.91 -7.55
CA LYS A 88 8.91 -13.35 -8.86
C LYS A 88 9.01 -11.84 -8.74
N LEU A 89 10.25 -11.36 -8.59
CA LEU A 89 10.53 -9.95 -8.31
C LEU A 89 10.23 -9.05 -9.53
N LYS A 90 10.58 -9.53 -10.73
CA LYS A 90 10.29 -8.81 -11.98
C LYS A 90 8.81 -8.91 -12.30
N ILE A 91 8.20 -7.76 -12.60
CA ILE A 91 6.80 -7.70 -13.02
C ILE A 91 6.66 -8.33 -14.40
N PRO A 92 5.67 -9.19 -14.64
CA PRO A 92 5.48 -9.78 -15.97
C PRO A 92 5.01 -8.74 -17.02
N ASN A 93 5.19 -9.06 -18.30
CA ASN A 93 4.89 -8.16 -19.42
C ASN A 93 3.38 -7.93 -19.60
N ASN A 94 3.00 -6.82 -20.25
CA ASN A 94 1.58 -6.61 -20.60
C ASN A 94 1.12 -7.72 -21.55
N GLY A 95 -0.13 -8.17 -21.41
CA GLY A 95 -0.70 -9.29 -22.17
C GLY A 95 -0.29 -10.68 -21.65
N SER A 96 0.64 -10.78 -20.71
CA SER A 96 0.98 -12.08 -20.11
C SER A 96 -0.08 -12.54 -19.10
N TYR A 97 -0.19 -13.86 -18.95
CA TYR A 97 -1.17 -14.48 -18.06
C TYR A 97 -0.61 -14.71 -16.66
N ALA A 98 -1.48 -14.55 -15.67
CA ALA A 98 -1.25 -14.86 -14.27
C ALA A 98 -2.52 -15.52 -13.69
N PHE A 99 -2.49 -15.85 -12.40
CA PHE A 99 -3.56 -16.57 -11.74
C PHE A 99 -3.96 -15.91 -10.42
N LEU A 100 -5.26 -15.65 -10.26
CA LEU A 100 -5.88 -15.21 -9.01
C LEU A 100 -6.87 -16.30 -8.56
N LYS A 101 -6.67 -16.89 -7.39
CA LYS A 101 -7.49 -18.03 -6.89
C LYS A 101 -7.65 -19.19 -7.88
N GLY A 102 -6.70 -19.37 -8.80
CA GLY A 102 -6.75 -20.39 -9.85
C GLY A 102 -7.38 -19.91 -11.16
N ASP A 103 -8.05 -18.75 -11.17
CA ASP A 103 -8.58 -18.16 -12.40
C ASP A 103 -7.45 -17.55 -13.23
N LYS A 104 -7.41 -17.90 -14.50
CA LYS A 104 -6.49 -17.31 -15.47
C LYS A 104 -6.91 -15.87 -15.74
N VAL A 105 -6.00 -14.94 -15.48
CA VAL A 105 -6.19 -13.50 -15.70
C VAL A 105 -5.08 -12.93 -16.57
N THR A 106 -5.35 -11.81 -17.25
CA THR A 106 -4.39 -11.14 -18.12
C THR A 106 -3.92 -9.85 -17.49
N ILE A 107 -2.61 -9.63 -17.46
CA ILE A 107 -2.02 -8.36 -17.04
C ILE A 107 -2.31 -7.34 -18.14
N GLU A 108 -3.09 -6.32 -17.80
CA GLU A 108 -3.42 -5.23 -18.72
C GLU A 108 -2.25 -4.25 -18.76
N ASP A 109 -1.82 -3.75 -17.59
CA ASP A 109 -0.81 -2.71 -17.52
C ASP A 109 -0.06 -2.64 -16.17
N LYS A 110 0.89 -1.71 -16.07
CA LYS A 110 1.51 -1.27 -14.82
C LYS A 110 1.12 0.18 -14.59
N VAL A 111 0.53 0.44 -13.44
CA VAL A 111 0.12 1.79 -13.07
C VAL A 111 0.89 2.28 -11.86
N PHE A 112 1.02 3.60 -11.78
CA PHE A 112 1.64 4.28 -10.67
C PHE A 112 0.59 5.13 -9.99
N ALA A 113 0.40 4.91 -8.70
CA ALA A 113 -0.57 5.65 -7.90
C ALA A 113 0.10 6.07 -6.59
N ASN A 114 -0.25 7.24 -6.08
CA ASN A 114 0.27 7.70 -4.79
C ASN A 114 -0.06 6.69 -3.69
N TYR A 115 0.84 6.56 -2.71
CA TYR A 115 0.60 5.77 -1.51
C TYR A 115 -0.77 6.10 -0.91
N ALA A 116 -1.53 5.06 -0.56
CA ALA A 116 -2.88 5.16 -0.03
C ALA A 116 -3.87 5.99 -0.87
N PHE A 117 -3.57 6.24 -2.15
CA PHE A 117 -4.33 7.12 -3.06
C PHE A 117 -4.48 8.54 -2.52
N LEU A 118 -3.47 9.00 -1.78
CA LEU A 118 -3.44 10.35 -1.21
C LEU A 118 -2.61 11.26 -2.11
N PRO A 119 -3.07 12.48 -2.41
CA PRO A 119 -2.29 13.42 -3.20
C PRO A 119 -0.93 13.70 -2.54
N ASN A 120 0.06 14.06 -3.37
CA ASN A 120 1.41 14.47 -2.98
C ASN A 120 2.27 13.38 -2.29
N TYR A 121 1.72 12.25 -1.86
CA TYR A 121 2.52 11.10 -1.40
C TYR A 121 3.33 10.45 -2.53
N PRO A 122 4.47 9.80 -2.26
CA PRO A 122 5.22 9.06 -3.27
C PRO A 122 4.38 7.99 -3.97
N HIS A 123 4.68 7.76 -5.25
CA HIS A 123 4.01 6.72 -6.02
C HIS A 123 4.43 5.32 -5.57
N LEU A 124 3.47 4.40 -5.54
CA LEU A 124 3.71 2.96 -5.53
C LEU A 124 3.45 2.40 -6.93
N VAL A 125 4.00 1.23 -7.19
CA VAL A 125 3.86 0.50 -8.44
C VAL A 125 2.81 -0.59 -8.26
N TYR A 126 1.84 -0.66 -9.16
CA TYR A 126 0.79 -1.66 -9.16
C TYR A 126 0.71 -2.40 -10.50
N ILE A 127 0.43 -3.70 -10.42
CA ILE A 127 0.06 -4.54 -11.56
C ILE A 127 -1.44 -4.39 -11.75
N LYS A 128 -1.87 -3.91 -12.91
CA LYS A 128 -3.30 -3.73 -13.25
C LYS A 128 -3.79 -4.93 -14.06
N ILE A 129 -4.86 -5.55 -13.59
CA ILE A 129 -5.45 -6.76 -14.17
C ILE A 129 -6.89 -6.45 -14.55
N LYS A 130 -7.24 -6.68 -15.82
CA LYS A 130 -8.62 -6.57 -16.29
C LYS A 130 -9.38 -7.85 -15.95
N THR A 131 -10.55 -7.70 -15.33
CA THR A 131 -11.42 -8.84 -15.03
C THR A 131 -12.89 -8.40 -15.02
N ASN A 132 -13.77 -9.31 -15.40
CA ASN A 132 -15.22 -9.06 -15.39
C ASN A 132 -15.83 -9.29 -14.00
N ARG A 133 -15.04 -9.77 -13.02
CA ARG A 133 -15.49 -10.11 -11.66
C ARG A 133 -14.52 -9.64 -10.58
N PRO A 134 -14.13 -8.35 -10.54
CA PRO A 134 -13.12 -7.85 -9.62
C PRO A 134 -13.49 -8.07 -8.14
N SER A 135 -14.79 -7.98 -7.82
CA SER A 135 -15.32 -8.19 -6.46
C SER A 135 -15.09 -9.60 -5.89
N GLN A 136 -14.72 -10.60 -6.70
CA GLN A 136 -14.39 -11.95 -6.22
C GLN A 136 -12.98 -12.04 -5.60
N TYR A 137 -12.13 -11.05 -5.88
CA TYR A 137 -10.75 -11.00 -5.43
C TYR A 137 -10.62 -10.00 -4.29
N LEU A 138 -10.69 -10.52 -3.06
CA LEU A 138 -10.45 -9.72 -1.87
C LEU A 138 -9.00 -9.23 -1.84
N SER A 139 -8.77 -8.08 -1.22
CA SER A 139 -7.41 -7.66 -0.83
C SER A 139 -6.69 -8.79 -0.11
N GLY A 140 -5.36 -8.86 -0.24
CA GLY A 140 -4.57 -9.96 0.28
C GLY A 140 -4.58 -11.24 -0.58
N THR A 141 -5.41 -11.32 -1.64
CA THR A 141 -5.41 -12.47 -2.55
C THR A 141 -4.06 -12.57 -3.29
N PRO A 142 -3.38 -13.73 -3.31
CA PRO A 142 -2.12 -13.87 -4.03
C PRO A 142 -2.33 -13.93 -5.54
N LEU A 143 -1.48 -13.23 -6.27
CA LEU A 143 -1.30 -13.34 -7.72
C LEU A 143 -0.11 -14.24 -8.00
N SER A 144 -0.30 -15.36 -8.71
CA SER A 144 0.79 -16.27 -9.08
C SER A 144 0.97 -16.38 -10.58
N ASP A 145 2.17 -16.77 -11.03
CA ASP A 145 2.36 -17.16 -12.43
C ASP A 145 2.04 -18.66 -12.65
N ASN A 146 2.24 -19.13 -13.88
CA ASN A 146 2.04 -20.53 -14.29
C ASN A 146 3.02 -21.52 -13.64
N THR A 147 4.07 -21.04 -12.96
CA THR A 147 5.05 -21.86 -12.25
C THR A 147 4.84 -21.86 -10.74
N ASP A 148 3.67 -21.39 -10.28
CA ASP A 148 3.33 -21.26 -8.85
C ASP A 148 4.27 -20.28 -8.10
N CYS A 149 4.93 -19.36 -8.82
CA CYS A 149 5.70 -18.28 -8.19
C CYS A 149 4.78 -17.11 -7.85
N LEU A 150 4.95 -16.53 -6.66
CA LEU A 150 4.19 -15.33 -6.27
C LEU A 150 4.65 -14.13 -7.07
N VAL A 151 3.74 -13.53 -7.83
CA VAL A 151 3.97 -12.33 -8.65
C VAL A 151 3.57 -11.07 -7.88
N GLY A 152 2.50 -11.13 -7.09
CA GLY A 152 2.00 -9.99 -6.35
C GLY A 152 0.86 -10.37 -5.40
N ILE A 153 0.25 -9.35 -4.81
CA ILE A 153 -0.85 -9.48 -3.85
C ILE A 153 -1.89 -8.41 -4.16
N VAL A 154 -3.16 -8.80 -4.20
CA VAL A 154 -4.27 -7.86 -4.43
C VAL A 154 -4.26 -6.81 -3.32
N SER A 155 -4.22 -5.55 -3.73
CA SER A 155 -4.30 -4.38 -2.88
C SER A 155 -5.75 -3.90 -2.83
N PHE A 156 -6.30 -3.54 -3.99
CA PHE A 156 -7.67 -3.09 -4.14
C PHE A 156 -8.24 -3.49 -5.49
N SER A 157 -9.55 -3.33 -5.63
CA SER A 157 -10.29 -3.57 -6.85
C SER A 157 -11.30 -2.45 -7.09
N ASP A 158 -11.55 -2.11 -8.34
CA ASP A 158 -12.66 -1.27 -8.76
C ASP A 158 -13.69 -2.08 -9.57
N GLU A 159 -14.57 -1.42 -10.31
CA GLU A 159 -15.63 -2.06 -11.10
C GLU A 159 -15.11 -2.98 -12.22
N ASN A 160 -13.92 -2.71 -12.75
CA ASN A 160 -13.38 -3.40 -13.95
C ASN A 160 -12.00 -4.01 -13.72
N TYR A 161 -11.31 -3.61 -12.65
CA TYR A 161 -9.90 -3.87 -12.47
C TYR A 161 -9.56 -4.37 -11.06
N VAL A 162 -8.53 -5.20 -11.02
CA VAL A 162 -7.83 -5.60 -9.80
C VAL A 162 -6.42 -5.06 -9.87
N TYR A 163 -5.97 -4.45 -8.77
CA TYR A 163 -4.65 -3.86 -8.65
C TYR A 163 -3.85 -4.63 -7.62
N CYS A 164 -2.68 -5.12 -8.03
CA CYS A 164 -1.82 -5.91 -7.17
C CYS A 164 -0.51 -5.17 -6.88
N LEU A 165 -0.08 -5.18 -5.62
CA LEU A 165 1.31 -4.84 -5.28
C LEU A 165 2.25 -5.96 -5.76
N PRO A 166 3.34 -5.65 -6.48
CA PRO A 166 4.35 -6.62 -6.87
C PRO A 166 4.96 -7.35 -5.67
N SER A 167 5.32 -8.63 -5.83
CA SER A 167 5.91 -9.44 -4.75
C SER A 167 7.23 -8.88 -4.23
N TYR A 168 7.92 -8.05 -5.02
CA TYR A 168 9.11 -7.31 -4.60
C TYR A 168 8.87 -6.43 -3.36
N TYR A 169 7.65 -5.87 -3.20
CA TYR A 169 7.28 -5.11 -2.00
C TYR A 169 7.32 -5.96 -0.73
N ILE A 170 7.01 -7.26 -0.83
CA ILE A 170 7.11 -8.19 0.30
C ILE A 170 8.57 -8.31 0.71
N THR A 171 9.48 -8.55 -0.24
CA THR A 171 10.93 -8.61 0.02
C THR A 171 11.43 -7.36 0.75
N LYS A 172 11.07 -6.19 0.21
CA LYS A 172 11.45 -4.89 0.79
C LYS A 172 10.84 -4.63 2.16
N THR A 173 9.62 -5.09 2.42
CA THR A 173 8.97 -4.87 3.73
C THR A 173 9.69 -5.59 4.87
N PHE A 174 10.39 -6.69 4.60
CA PHE A 174 11.24 -7.34 5.61
C PHE A 174 12.63 -6.70 5.78
N GLU A 175 13.09 -5.93 4.80
CA GLU A 175 14.46 -5.38 4.75
C GLU A 175 14.50 -3.93 5.23
N LYS A 176 13.45 -3.17 4.90
CA LYS A 176 13.40 -1.74 5.09
C LYS A 176 12.93 -1.32 6.47
N LYS A 177 13.35 -0.12 6.88
CA LYS A 177 12.73 0.56 8.03
C LYS A 177 11.25 0.83 7.73
N ASN A 178 10.43 0.72 8.77
CA ASN A 178 8.97 0.79 8.62
C ASN A 178 8.43 2.24 8.65
N ASN A 179 9.00 3.13 7.84
CA ASN A 179 8.61 4.53 7.68
C ASN A 179 8.67 4.93 6.20
N ILE A 180 8.08 6.07 5.84
CA ILE A 180 8.23 6.66 4.49
C ILE A 180 9.45 7.57 4.53
N LEU A 181 10.49 7.20 3.81
CA LEU A 181 11.75 7.97 3.73
C LEU A 181 11.97 8.44 2.30
N LEU A 182 12.32 9.70 2.13
CA LEU A 182 12.70 10.30 0.85
C LEU A 182 14.01 11.10 1.02
N PRO A 183 14.80 11.25 -0.05
CA PRO A 183 16.01 12.04 0.03
C PRO A 183 15.69 13.52 0.23
N GLU A 184 16.50 14.21 1.02
CA GLU A 184 16.46 15.66 1.20
C GLU A 184 17.25 16.33 0.07
N ILE A 185 16.63 16.45 -1.12
CA ILE A 185 17.23 17.06 -2.31
C ILE A 185 16.17 17.92 -3.02
N ASP A 186 16.46 19.21 -3.16
CA ASP A 186 15.62 20.16 -3.91
C ASP A 186 16.02 20.28 -5.40
N ASP A 187 17.24 19.84 -5.74
CA ASP A 187 17.76 19.89 -7.11
C ASP A 187 17.13 18.84 -8.03
N THR A 188 17.23 19.08 -9.34
CA THR A 188 16.75 18.12 -10.34
C THR A 188 17.69 16.93 -10.44
N ILE A 189 17.24 15.76 -10.01
CA ILE A 189 17.98 14.49 -10.11
C ILE A 189 18.03 14.02 -11.57
N THR A 190 19.24 13.87 -12.12
CA THR A 190 19.51 13.37 -13.48
C THR A 190 19.95 11.92 -13.51
N ARG A 191 20.47 11.40 -12.38
CA ARG A 191 20.94 10.01 -12.26
C ARG A 191 20.82 9.53 -10.82
N VAL A 192 20.50 8.25 -10.65
CA VAL A 192 20.62 7.55 -9.36
C VAL A 192 21.48 6.31 -9.57
N ASN A 193 22.59 6.20 -8.87
CA ASN A 193 23.65 5.21 -9.08
C ASN A 193 24.06 5.22 -10.57
N ARG A 194 23.96 4.06 -11.24
CA ARG A 194 24.23 3.93 -12.68
C ARG A 194 23.04 4.19 -13.61
N HIS A 195 21.86 4.54 -13.06
CA HIS A 195 20.63 4.63 -13.82
C HIS A 195 20.22 6.08 -14.07
N TYR A 196 20.10 6.45 -15.34
CA TYR A 196 19.65 7.78 -15.74
C TYR A 196 18.17 8.00 -15.41
N VAL A 197 17.86 9.23 -15.00
CA VAL A 197 16.50 9.73 -14.85
C VAL A 197 16.13 10.50 -16.11
N LYS A 198 14.99 10.15 -16.72
CA LYS A 198 14.43 10.87 -17.88
C LYS A 198 12.94 11.05 -17.67
N ASN A 199 12.42 12.27 -17.84
CA ASN A 199 11.01 12.59 -17.62
C ASN A 199 10.49 12.10 -16.25
N ASN A 200 11.28 12.28 -15.20
CA ASN A 200 10.99 11.81 -13.83
C ASN A 200 10.80 10.28 -13.70
N MET A 201 11.32 9.50 -14.66
CA MET A 201 11.28 8.04 -14.68
C MET A 201 12.69 7.46 -14.61
N ILE A 202 12.84 6.34 -13.93
CA ILE A 202 14.10 5.62 -13.75
C ILE A 202 13.89 4.11 -13.85
N TYR A 203 14.85 3.40 -14.43
CA TYR A 203 14.81 1.95 -14.52
C TYR A 203 15.06 1.30 -13.16
N ASN A 204 14.11 0.47 -12.69
CA ASN A 204 14.32 -0.39 -11.54
C ASN A 204 14.67 -1.82 -12.01
N PRO A 205 15.91 -2.31 -11.78
CA PRO A 205 16.33 -3.62 -12.27
C PRO A 205 15.65 -4.81 -11.58
N TYR A 206 15.12 -4.63 -10.37
CA TYR A 206 14.47 -5.68 -9.61
C TYR A 206 13.03 -5.91 -10.07
N LEU A 207 12.32 -4.82 -10.36
CA LEU A 207 10.99 -4.86 -10.97
C LEU A 207 11.06 -5.10 -12.48
N GLY A 208 12.16 -4.72 -13.14
CA GLY A 208 12.37 -4.90 -14.58
C GLY A 208 11.65 -3.89 -15.47
N LEU A 209 11.33 -2.69 -14.96
CA LEU A 209 10.68 -1.62 -15.73
C LEU A 209 11.13 -0.21 -15.29
N ASN A 210 10.80 0.79 -16.10
CA ASN A 210 10.90 2.20 -15.71
C ASN A 210 9.76 2.56 -14.77
N ILE A 211 10.07 3.19 -13.64
CA ILE A 211 9.12 3.62 -12.61
C ILE A 211 9.36 5.10 -12.28
N PRO A 212 8.38 5.81 -11.68
CA PRO A 212 8.62 7.16 -11.20
C PRO A 212 9.81 7.22 -10.24
N LEU A 213 10.61 8.28 -10.34
CA LEU A 213 11.78 8.48 -9.49
C LEU A 213 11.40 8.43 -7.99
N SER A 214 10.29 9.06 -7.61
CA SER A 214 9.79 9.00 -6.23
C SER A 214 9.48 7.58 -5.75
N ALA A 215 8.94 6.71 -6.62
CA ALA A 215 8.71 5.30 -6.32
C ALA A 215 10.02 4.53 -6.15
N TYR A 216 11.02 4.82 -6.99
CA TYR A 216 12.36 4.22 -6.88
C TYR A 216 13.03 4.61 -5.55
N LEU A 217 13.07 5.90 -5.24
CA LEU A 217 13.69 6.43 -4.02
C LEU A 217 13.00 5.85 -2.79
N LEU A 218 11.67 5.78 -2.76
CA LEU A 218 10.94 5.12 -1.68
C LEU A 218 11.32 3.64 -1.55
N LEU A 219 11.35 2.88 -2.64
CA LEU A 219 11.69 1.44 -2.63
C LEU A 219 13.15 1.17 -2.22
N GLU A 220 14.06 2.07 -2.56
CA GLU A 220 15.50 1.85 -2.42
C GLU A 220 16.15 2.65 -1.27
N ALA A 221 15.41 3.48 -0.53
CA ALA A 221 15.94 4.37 0.54
C ALA A 221 16.85 3.75 1.63
N ASP A 222 16.88 2.43 1.81
CA ASP A 222 17.77 1.77 2.80
C ASP A 222 19.06 1.24 2.15
N ARG A 223 19.33 1.62 0.91
CA ARG A 223 20.55 1.29 0.20
C ARG A 223 21.42 2.52 0.06
N GLN A 224 22.73 2.28 0.03
CA GLN A 224 23.66 3.29 -0.43
C GLN A 224 23.23 3.75 -1.82
N THR A 225 22.99 5.06 -1.94
CA THR A 225 22.39 5.67 -3.11
C THR A 225 23.21 6.89 -3.47
N GLU A 226 23.89 6.80 -4.60
CA GLU A 226 24.58 7.93 -5.24
C GLU A 226 23.60 8.63 -6.18
N VAL A 227 23.67 9.95 -6.31
CA VAL A 227 22.82 10.74 -7.20
C VAL A 227 23.65 11.75 -7.97
N SER A 228 23.27 12.01 -9.22
CA SER A 228 23.69 13.20 -9.96
C SER A 228 22.52 14.17 -10.05
N VAL A 229 22.78 15.46 -9.83
CA VAL A 229 21.78 16.54 -9.91
C VAL A 229 22.25 17.68 -10.81
N ILE A 230 21.31 18.48 -11.28
CA ILE A 230 21.60 19.81 -11.86
C ILE A 230 21.46 20.85 -10.74
N ARG A 231 22.56 21.51 -10.39
CA ARG A 231 22.61 22.63 -9.44
C ARG A 231 23.33 23.79 -10.10
N ASP A 232 22.74 24.99 -10.06
CA ASP A 232 23.32 26.20 -10.68
C ASP A 232 23.71 26.02 -12.17
N ASN A 233 22.92 25.24 -12.91
CA ASN A 233 23.16 24.82 -14.31
C ASN A 233 24.38 23.91 -14.54
N GLU A 234 24.94 23.31 -13.49
CA GLU A 234 26.03 22.34 -13.57
C GLU A 234 25.60 20.96 -13.08
N ASP A 235 26.14 19.90 -13.73
CA ASP A 235 25.95 18.51 -13.29
C ASP A 235 26.88 18.20 -12.10
N VAL A 236 26.28 17.94 -10.93
CA VAL A 236 26.98 17.64 -9.68
C VAL A 236 26.72 16.19 -9.26
N ASN A 237 27.78 15.47 -8.87
CA ASN A 237 27.66 14.12 -8.29
C ASN A 237 27.66 14.18 -6.76
N ILE A 238 26.71 13.48 -6.14
CA ILE A 238 26.49 13.38 -4.70
C ILE A 238 26.52 11.90 -4.31
N PHE A 239 27.45 11.51 -3.45
CA PHE A 239 27.63 10.11 -3.06
C PHE A 239 26.82 9.71 -1.82
N ASP A 240 26.63 10.65 -0.90
CA ASP A 240 25.92 10.43 0.35
C ASP A 240 24.68 11.32 0.40
N ILE A 241 23.52 10.67 0.29
CA ILE A 241 22.23 11.35 0.35
C ILE A 241 21.60 11.04 1.70
N ASN A 242 21.19 12.10 2.40
CA ASN A 242 20.41 11.97 3.61
C ASN A 242 18.96 11.65 3.25
N PHE A 243 18.45 10.56 3.82
CA PHE A 243 17.03 10.22 3.77
C PHE A 243 16.37 10.65 5.07
N ILE A 244 15.35 11.48 4.96
CA ILE A 244 14.56 11.98 6.08
C ILE A 244 13.16 11.38 6.05
N GLU A 245 12.48 11.37 7.21
CA GLU A 245 11.08 10.98 7.25
C GLU A 245 10.25 11.97 6.43
N TYR A 246 9.50 11.45 5.48
CA TYR A 246 8.72 12.27 4.58
C TYR A 246 7.69 13.07 5.36
N SER A 247 7.81 14.39 5.27
CA SER A 247 6.88 15.33 5.87
C SER A 247 6.57 16.41 4.84
N ASP A 248 5.29 16.65 4.59
CA ASP A 248 4.84 17.79 3.81
C ASP A 248 3.64 18.40 4.55
N PRO A 249 3.69 19.71 4.87
CA PRO A 249 2.68 20.37 5.68
C PRO A 249 1.35 20.54 4.97
N THR A 250 1.27 20.35 3.64
CA THR A 250 0.05 20.41 2.83
C THR A 250 -0.70 19.08 2.76
N LEU A 251 -0.09 18.00 3.27
CA LEU A 251 -0.62 16.63 3.16
C LEU A 251 -1.81 16.37 4.09
N ILE A 252 -2.64 15.43 3.64
CA ILE A 252 -3.49 14.65 4.52
C ILE A 252 -2.60 13.80 5.44
N ASP A 253 -2.82 13.86 6.75
CA ASP A 253 -1.99 13.15 7.70
C ASP A 253 -2.03 11.63 7.48
N ASN A 254 -0.86 11.00 7.33
CA ASN A 254 -0.73 9.55 7.26
C ASN A 254 -0.78 8.90 8.63
N SER A 255 -1.91 9.07 9.30
CA SER A 255 -2.20 8.44 10.57
C SER A 255 -3.07 7.20 10.39
N ARG A 256 -2.67 6.14 11.12
CA ARG A 256 -3.45 4.93 11.30
C ARG A 256 -4.38 4.98 12.51
N LYS A 257 -4.43 6.11 13.19
CA LYS A 257 -5.29 6.31 14.34
C LYS A 257 -6.48 7.14 13.90
N LEU A 258 -7.67 6.66 14.21
CA LEU A 258 -8.86 7.48 14.09
C LEU A 258 -8.86 8.51 15.23
N ILE A 259 -8.75 9.80 14.90
CA ILE A 259 -8.72 10.88 15.90
C ILE A 259 -10.08 11.56 15.91
N VAL A 260 -10.74 11.55 17.07
CA VAL A 260 -12.06 12.18 17.29
C VAL A 260 -11.97 13.26 18.34
N ARG A 261 -12.38 14.48 18.02
CA ARG A 261 -12.45 15.62 18.94
C ARG A 261 -13.80 16.32 18.82
N ASN A 262 -14.58 16.39 19.91
CA ASN A 262 -15.85 17.13 19.97
C ASN A 262 -16.80 16.83 18.79
N LYS A 263 -16.96 15.53 18.43
CA LYS A 263 -17.77 15.01 17.31
C LYS A 263 -17.21 15.23 15.90
N TYR A 264 -16.00 15.79 15.77
CA TYR A 264 -15.28 15.88 14.51
C TYR A 264 -14.20 14.81 14.43
N TYR A 265 -14.01 14.24 13.26
CA TYR A 265 -12.89 13.40 12.87
C TYR A 265 -11.80 14.28 12.27
N GLU A 266 -10.55 14.00 12.60
CA GLU A 266 -9.41 14.60 11.90
C GLU A 266 -9.21 13.92 10.54
N LEU A 267 -9.01 14.72 9.49
CA LEU A 267 -8.72 14.22 8.16
C LEU A 267 -7.36 13.54 8.14
N SER A 268 -7.39 12.22 7.99
CA SER A 268 -6.23 11.35 7.87
C SER A 268 -6.50 10.23 6.88
N THR A 269 -5.45 9.50 6.48
CA THR A 269 -5.56 8.28 5.68
C THR A 269 -6.65 7.34 6.23
N VAL A 270 -6.62 7.06 7.53
CA VAL A 270 -7.59 6.13 8.14
C VAL A 270 -9.02 6.64 8.05
N SER A 271 -9.24 7.93 8.33
CA SER A 271 -10.59 8.51 8.29
C SER A 271 -11.19 8.42 6.87
N LEU A 272 -10.37 8.64 5.84
CA LEU A 272 -10.77 8.58 4.44
C LEU A 272 -11.07 7.17 3.98
N HIS A 273 -10.18 6.21 4.29
CA HIS A 273 -10.35 4.82 3.87
C HIS A 273 -11.51 4.14 4.59
N LEU A 274 -11.74 4.48 5.86
CA LEU A 274 -12.96 4.04 6.56
C LEU A 274 -14.20 4.66 5.94
N LEU A 275 -14.19 5.97 5.63
CA LEU A 275 -15.33 6.62 4.99
C LEU A 275 -15.65 5.98 3.64
N LYS A 276 -14.64 5.76 2.79
CA LYS A 276 -14.77 5.06 1.51
C LYS A 276 -15.37 3.67 1.69
N LYS A 277 -15.02 2.97 2.77
CA LYS A 277 -15.53 1.63 3.06
C LYS A 277 -16.99 1.63 3.52
N TYR A 278 -17.40 2.54 4.40
CA TYR A 278 -18.75 2.57 4.96
C TYR A 278 -19.75 3.35 4.10
N ASN A 279 -19.31 4.40 3.43
CA ASN A 279 -20.17 5.26 2.63
C ASN A 279 -19.40 5.84 1.43
N PRO A 280 -19.26 5.06 0.34
CA PRO A 280 -18.53 5.47 -0.86
C PRO A 280 -19.00 6.81 -1.44
N ASP A 281 -20.30 7.07 -1.47
CA ASP A 281 -20.84 8.33 -2.02
C ASP A 281 -20.48 9.53 -1.17
N LEU A 282 -20.51 9.37 0.16
CA LEU A 282 -20.05 10.40 1.08
C LEU A 282 -18.54 10.64 0.92
N SER A 283 -17.75 9.58 0.71
CA SER A 283 -16.31 9.73 0.43
C SER A 283 -16.05 10.59 -0.81
N LYS A 284 -16.80 10.37 -1.90
CA LYS A 284 -16.70 11.19 -3.14
C LYS A 284 -16.99 12.66 -2.86
N LYS A 285 -18.02 12.95 -2.04
CA LYS A 285 -18.36 14.31 -1.62
C LYS A 285 -17.27 14.97 -0.77
N VAL A 286 -16.61 14.22 0.13
CA VAL A 286 -15.44 14.74 0.88
C VAL A 286 -14.36 15.12 -0.11
N PHE A 287 -13.94 14.19 -0.97
CA PHE A 287 -12.84 14.43 -1.91
C PHE A 287 -13.11 15.61 -2.83
N SER A 288 -14.34 15.81 -3.32
CA SER A 288 -14.67 16.97 -4.15
C SER A 288 -14.59 18.29 -3.39
N GLN A 289 -14.89 18.31 -2.09
CA GLN A 289 -14.77 19.50 -1.25
C GLN A 289 -13.33 19.79 -0.82
N LEU A 290 -12.49 18.75 -0.64
CA LEU A 290 -11.08 18.90 -0.27
C LEU A 290 -10.28 19.64 -1.35
N ASN A 291 -10.69 19.58 -2.62
CA ASN A 291 -10.06 20.33 -3.70
C ASN A 291 -10.07 21.86 -3.50
N ASN A 292 -10.89 22.38 -2.58
CA ASN A 292 -10.96 23.81 -2.27
C ASN A 292 -9.95 24.26 -1.19
N PHE A 293 -9.12 23.33 -0.69
CA PHE A 293 -8.15 23.61 0.36
C PHE A 293 -6.73 23.47 -0.20
N ASP A 294 -5.93 24.53 -0.05
CA ASP A 294 -4.50 24.48 -0.38
C ASP A 294 -3.70 23.65 0.63
N ASN A 295 -4.20 23.56 1.87
CA ASN A 295 -3.61 22.78 2.95
C ASN A 295 -4.66 21.85 3.57
N LEU A 296 -4.43 20.53 3.45
CA LEU A 296 -5.33 19.50 3.96
C LEU A 296 -4.98 19.07 5.39
N ARG A 297 -3.87 19.54 5.95
CA ARG A 297 -3.40 19.17 7.28
C ARG A 297 -4.28 19.80 8.36
N GLY A 298 -4.76 18.97 9.27
CA GLY A 298 -5.58 19.41 10.41
C GLY A 298 -7.03 19.75 10.06
N VAL A 299 -7.43 19.62 8.79
CA VAL A 299 -8.83 19.66 8.36
C VAL A 299 -9.62 18.64 9.18
N LYS A 300 -10.79 19.05 9.64
CA LYS A 300 -11.69 18.23 10.45
C LYS A 300 -13.03 18.12 9.77
N PHE A 301 -13.70 16.98 9.93
CA PHE A 301 -15.02 16.79 9.37
C PHE A 301 -15.95 16.11 10.37
N ARG A 302 -17.24 16.39 10.28
CA ARG A 302 -18.28 15.62 10.98
C ARG A 302 -19.32 15.15 9.99
N ILE A 303 -19.90 13.98 10.26
CA ILE A 303 -21.01 13.43 9.50
C ILE A 303 -22.30 13.70 10.29
N LYS A 304 -23.27 14.37 9.67
CA LYS A 304 -24.60 14.62 10.25
C LYS A 304 -25.64 14.44 9.16
N ASN A 305 -26.66 13.62 9.37
CA ASN A 305 -27.75 13.39 8.41
C ASN A 305 -27.27 13.03 6.97
N ASN A 306 -26.24 12.19 6.85
CA ASN A 306 -25.58 11.86 5.56
C ASN A 306 -24.94 13.05 4.82
N GLU A 307 -24.68 14.16 5.53
CA GLU A 307 -23.91 15.30 5.04
C GLU A 307 -22.57 15.41 5.76
N ILE A 308 -21.57 15.94 5.06
CA ILE A 308 -20.27 16.28 5.63
C ILE A 308 -20.25 17.77 5.92
N ILE A 309 -19.76 18.10 7.11
CA ILE A 309 -19.45 19.47 7.49
C ILE A 309 -17.95 19.52 7.77
N LEU A 310 -17.20 20.17 6.87
CA LEU A 310 -15.77 20.44 7.01
C LEU A 310 -15.53 21.64 7.94
N ARG A 311 -14.41 21.61 8.66
CA ARG A 311 -13.91 22.65 9.55
C ARG A 311 -12.39 22.72 9.47
#